data_AF-A0A0F9AZB1-F1
#
_entry.id   AF-A0A0F9AZB1-F1
#
_cell.length_a   1.000
_cell.length_b   1.000
_cell.length_c   1.000
_cell.angle_alpha   90.00
_cell.angle_beta   90.00
_cell.angle_gamma   90.00
#
_symmetry.space_group_name_H-M   'P 1'
#
loop_
_entity.id
_entity.type
_entity.pdbx_description
1 polymer ?
#
loop_
_entity_poly.entity_id
_entity_poly.type
_entity_poly.pdbx_seq_one_letter_code
_entity_poly.pdbx_strand_id
1 'polypeptide(L)'
;VSTIAVTAILAVLIIFAFTLGDPVESSLNERKDYYRDLSARVFGMVGYDEESKKEIVENVFSGDTRILRLYQRDKLLISRVTEEDWSLKYSSEDYFEVQNGGFTIFVSAVDINKNRAQNSMMIFAVIIVLVFGLMLIYTKHFVQTISDILFILLRGFKEKGYSLQVKIPKVYTDHEIFQLSVFYNDKFLPAKLKRLHKEKAKMKSQLSMDDLIKFKKK
;
A
#
# COMPACT_ATOMS: atom_id res chain seq x y z
N VAL A 1 -19.76 -8.28 -3.04
CA VAL A 1 -19.15 -6.96 -2.77
C VAL A 1 -18.78 -6.40 -4.12
N SER A 2 -19.54 -5.41 -4.59
CA SER A 2 -19.42 -4.91 -5.96
C SER A 2 -18.01 -4.39 -6.19
N THR A 3 -17.44 -4.65 -7.37
CA THR A 3 -16.20 -4.01 -7.85
C THR A 3 -16.22 -2.51 -7.62
N ILE A 4 -17.40 -1.88 -7.71
CA ILE A 4 -17.68 -0.47 -7.42
C ILE A 4 -17.26 -0.08 -5.98
N ALA A 5 -17.48 -0.94 -4.99
CA ALA A 5 -17.10 -0.65 -3.61
C ALA A 5 -15.57 -0.66 -3.45
N VAL A 6 -14.88 -1.58 -4.14
CA VAL A 6 -13.41 -1.66 -4.12
C VAL A 6 -12.79 -0.47 -4.85
N THR A 7 -13.32 -0.10 -6.03
CA THR A 7 -12.84 1.09 -6.76
C THR A 7 -13.17 2.39 -6.03
N ALA A 8 -14.32 2.51 -5.37
CA ALA A 8 -14.64 3.68 -4.57
C ALA A 8 -13.68 3.84 -3.38
N ILE A 9 -13.33 2.75 -2.69
CA ILE A 9 -12.37 2.78 -1.58
C ILE A 9 -10.96 3.12 -2.07
N LEU A 10 -10.53 2.56 -3.22
CA LEU A 10 -9.25 2.90 -3.85
C LEU A 10 -9.19 4.37 -4.28
N ALA A 11 -10.27 4.89 -4.85
CA ALA A 11 -10.36 6.29 -5.22
C ALA A 11 -10.29 7.21 -3.99
N VAL A 12 -10.99 6.87 -2.90
CA VAL A 12 -10.91 7.61 -1.63
C VAL A 12 -9.49 7.56 -1.06
N LEU A 13 -8.81 6.42 -1.13
CA LEU A 13 -7.42 6.29 -0.70
C LEU A 13 -6.45 7.15 -1.51
N ILE A 14 -6.62 7.17 -2.84
CA ILE A 14 -5.81 8.01 -3.73
C ILE A 14 -6.08 9.48 -3.44
N ILE A 15 -7.35 9.88 -3.33
CA ILE A 15 -7.72 11.25 -2.98
C ILE A 15 -7.11 11.60 -1.62
N PHE A 16 -7.23 10.75 -0.61
CA PHE A 16 -6.68 10.99 0.72
C PHE A 16 -5.15 11.17 0.69
N ALA A 17 -4.44 10.34 -0.07
CA ALA A 17 -2.99 10.43 -0.27
C ALA A 17 -2.59 11.73 -1.00
N PHE A 18 -3.40 12.22 -1.95
CA PHE A 18 -3.15 13.47 -2.66
C PHE A 18 -3.60 14.73 -1.88
N THR A 19 -4.68 14.65 -1.11
CA THR A 19 -5.24 15.80 -0.35
C THR A 19 -4.50 16.09 0.93
N LEU A 20 -3.83 15.10 1.53
CA LEU A 20 -2.85 15.31 2.60
C LEU A 20 -1.51 15.81 2.03
N GLY A 21 -1.57 16.77 1.10
CA GLY A 21 -0.45 17.31 0.35
C GLY A 21 0.75 17.60 1.25
N ASP A 22 1.96 17.42 0.70
CA ASP A 22 3.23 17.33 1.44
C ASP A 22 3.44 18.56 2.35
N PRO A 23 3.07 18.51 3.65
CA PRO A 23 3.16 19.66 4.54
C PRO A 23 4.63 20.11 4.70
N VAL A 24 5.54 19.22 4.37
CA VAL A 24 6.98 19.38 4.39
C VAL A 24 7.44 20.40 3.35
N GLU A 25 6.90 20.38 2.13
CA GLU A 25 7.33 21.32 1.08
C GLU A 25 6.96 22.75 1.43
N SER A 26 5.78 22.95 2.04
CA SER A 26 5.40 24.24 2.60
C SER A 26 6.37 24.70 3.71
N SER A 27 6.71 23.81 4.65
CA SER A 27 7.62 24.14 5.76
C SER A 27 9.05 24.44 5.31
N LEU A 28 9.52 23.78 4.24
CA LEU A 28 10.83 24.00 3.66
C LEU A 28 10.87 25.35 2.94
N ASN A 29 9.83 25.69 2.18
CA ASN A 29 9.71 26.96 1.48
C ASN A 29 9.57 28.13 2.46
N GLU A 30 8.72 28.01 3.48
CA GLU A 30 8.61 29.00 4.56
C GLU A 30 9.95 29.25 5.25
N ARG A 31 10.71 28.18 5.52
CA ARG A 31 12.04 28.31 6.13
C ARG A 31 13.04 28.98 5.19
N LYS A 32 13.06 28.61 3.90
CA LYS A 32 13.88 29.28 2.89
C LYS A 32 13.55 30.77 2.81
N ASP A 33 12.27 31.10 2.80
CA ASP A 33 11.78 32.48 2.77
C ASP A 33 12.19 33.26 4.02
N TYR A 34 12.09 32.63 5.20
CA TYR A 34 12.55 33.22 6.45
C TYR A 34 14.04 33.59 6.41
N TYR A 35 14.93 32.66 6.03
CA TYR A 35 16.37 32.98 5.97
C TYR A 35 16.72 33.93 4.82
N ARG A 36 15.95 33.92 3.72
CA ARG A 36 16.10 34.89 2.63
C ARG A 36 15.74 36.30 3.10
N ASP A 37 14.63 36.49 3.80
CA ASP A 37 14.23 37.79 4.35
C ASP A 37 15.16 38.23 5.49
N LEU A 38 15.53 37.32 6.39
CA LEU A 38 16.47 37.61 7.47
C LEU A 38 17.83 38.08 6.94
N SER A 39 18.37 37.38 5.93
CA SER A 39 19.61 37.78 5.30
C SER A 39 19.47 39.15 4.61
N ALA A 40 18.38 39.40 3.86
CA ALA A 40 18.13 40.70 3.25
C ALA A 40 18.06 41.86 4.26
N ARG A 41 17.41 41.65 5.42
CA ARG A 41 17.32 42.65 6.50
C ARG A 41 18.66 42.92 7.15
N VAL A 42 19.41 41.88 7.50
CA VAL A 42 20.76 42.03 8.06
C VAL A 42 21.64 42.81 7.09
N PHE A 43 21.60 42.49 5.79
CA PHE A 43 22.41 43.19 4.80
C PHE A 43 21.94 44.63 4.52
N GLY A 44 20.65 44.92 4.66
CA GLY A 44 20.13 46.28 4.57
C GLY A 44 20.56 47.18 5.75
N MET A 45 20.85 46.60 6.91
CA MET A 45 21.29 47.34 8.12
C MET A 45 22.80 47.55 8.16
N VAL A 46 23.55 46.75 7.43
CA VAL A 46 25.00 46.68 7.54
C VAL A 46 25.65 47.76 6.65
N GLY A 47 26.05 48.87 7.28
CA GLY A 47 26.87 49.93 6.68
C GLY A 47 28.26 49.45 6.26
N TYR A 48 28.98 50.25 5.46
CA TYR A 48 30.16 49.87 4.66
C TYR A 48 31.36 49.24 5.40
N ASP A 49 31.44 49.30 6.73
CA ASP A 49 32.58 48.80 7.51
C ASP A 49 32.54 47.29 7.75
N GLU A 50 33.56 46.55 7.27
CA GLU A 50 33.67 45.07 7.29
C GLU A 50 33.69 44.47 8.71
N GLU A 51 34.28 45.15 9.70
CA GLU A 51 34.30 44.65 11.10
C GLU A 51 32.92 44.72 11.74
N SER A 52 32.23 45.85 11.59
CA SER A 52 30.86 46.04 12.05
C SER A 52 29.89 45.05 11.39
N LYS A 53 30.12 44.66 10.12
CA LYS A 53 29.30 43.63 9.44
C LYS A 53 29.43 42.29 10.13
N LYS A 54 30.67 41.87 10.40
CA LYS A 54 30.97 40.56 10.95
C LYS A 54 30.33 40.41 12.34
N GLU A 55 30.43 41.43 13.18
CA GLU A 55 29.84 41.42 14.51
C GLU A 55 28.30 41.35 14.49
N ILE A 56 27.65 42.11 13.60
CA ILE A 56 26.17 42.08 13.45
C ILE A 56 25.71 40.71 12.93
N VAL A 57 26.41 40.18 11.92
CA VAL A 57 26.12 38.87 11.34
C VAL A 57 26.31 37.76 12.38
N GLU A 58 27.42 37.77 13.11
CA GLU A 58 27.66 36.81 14.20
C GLU A 58 26.60 36.94 15.30
N ASN A 59 26.22 38.14 15.73
CA ASN A 59 25.20 38.32 16.77
C ASN A 59 23.79 37.88 16.33
N VAL A 60 23.39 38.15 15.08
CA VAL A 60 22.06 37.77 14.58
C VAL A 60 21.97 36.26 14.32
N PHE A 61 23.01 35.66 13.75
CA PHE A 61 22.99 34.25 13.36
C PHE A 61 23.53 33.29 14.44
N SER A 62 24.21 33.78 15.49
CA SER A 62 24.67 32.94 16.62
C SER A 62 23.53 32.39 17.48
N GLY A 63 22.37 33.06 17.51
CA GLY A 63 21.20 32.57 18.23
C GLY A 63 20.55 31.31 17.62
N ASP A 64 20.76 31.05 16.33
CA ASP A 64 20.02 30.01 15.60
C ASP A 64 20.85 28.75 15.38
N THR A 65 20.52 27.68 16.11
CA THR A 65 21.20 26.38 16.05
C THR A 65 21.03 25.62 14.74
N ARG A 66 20.12 26.07 13.87
CA ARG A 66 19.85 25.42 12.57
C ARG A 66 20.82 25.83 11.48
N ILE A 67 21.55 26.93 11.67
CA ILE A 67 22.56 27.41 10.73
C ILE A 67 23.81 26.58 10.91
N LEU A 68 24.18 25.84 9.88
CA LEU A 68 25.33 24.95 9.92
C LEU A 68 26.61 25.69 9.52
N ARG A 69 26.56 26.45 8.41
CA ARG A 69 27.68 27.23 7.89
C ARG A 69 27.20 28.54 7.27
N LEU A 70 28.05 29.56 7.36
CA LEU A 70 27.85 30.85 6.74
C LEU A 70 29.13 31.29 6.02
N TYR A 71 29.00 31.62 4.75
CA TYR A 71 30.08 32.17 3.92
C TYR A 71 29.75 33.59 3.48
N GLN A 72 30.78 34.42 3.35
CA GLN A 72 30.75 35.74 2.72
C GLN A 72 31.84 35.78 1.66
N ARG A 73 31.48 35.93 0.37
CA ARG A 73 32.43 35.95 -0.75
C ARG A 73 33.47 34.81 -0.62
N ASP A 74 32.98 33.59 -0.42
CA ASP A 74 33.76 32.36 -0.21
C ASP A 74 34.60 32.28 1.06
N LYS A 75 34.57 33.29 1.94
CA LYS A 75 35.19 33.25 3.26
C LYS A 75 34.22 32.72 4.30
N LEU A 76 34.62 31.66 5.01
CA LEU A 76 33.84 31.10 6.12
C LEU A 76 33.79 32.09 7.28
N LEU A 77 32.58 32.49 7.67
CA LEU A 77 32.33 33.35 8.83
C LEU A 77 31.96 32.52 10.06
N ILE A 78 30.98 31.63 9.89
CA ILE A 78 30.46 30.79 10.97
C ILE A 78 30.49 29.36 10.49
N SER A 79 31.05 28.48 11.31
CA SER A 79 30.86 27.03 11.16
C SER A 79 30.54 26.43 12.51
N ARG A 80 29.39 25.77 12.60
CA ARG A 80 29.00 25.00 13.79
C ARG A 80 29.33 23.52 13.66
N VAL A 81 29.78 23.09 12.48
CA VAL A 81 30.02 21.69 12.14
C VAL A 81 31.39 21.54 11.50
N THR A 82 32.22 20.68 12.08
CA THR A 82 33.53 20.34 11.51
C THR A 82 33.38 19.70 10.12
N GLU A 83 34.44 19.67 9.31
CA GLU A 83 34.37 18.99 8.00
C GLU A 83 34.14 17.48 8.14
N GLU A 84 34.75 16.87 9.16
CA GLU A 84 34.56 15.46 9.48
C GLU A 84 33.08 15.18 9.82
N ASP A 85 32.48 15.97 10.72
CA ASP A 85 31.06 15.82 11.08
C ASP A 85 30.11 16.09 9.91
N TRP A 86 30.48 17.01 9.02
CA TRP A 86 29.65 17.36 7.86
C TRP A 86 29.49 16.17 6.92
N SER A 87 30.60 15.55 6.51
CA SER A 87 30.59 14.41 5.60
C SER A 87 29.97 13.15 6.19
N LEU A 88 30.03 12.98 7.51
CA LEU A 88 29.48 11.82 8.21
C LEU A 88 27.99 11.94 8.53
N LYS A 89 27.47 13.14 8.82
CA LYS A 89 26.11 13.35 9.34
C LYS A 89 25.12 13.98 8.37
N TYR A 90 25.58 14.67 7.33
CA TYR A 90 24.71 15.44 6.45
C TYR A 90 24.84 14.99 4.99
N SER A 91 23.71 14.59 4.40
CA SER A 91 23.56 14.41 2.95
C SER A 91 23.16 15.72 2.27
N SER A 92 23.23 15.78 0.93
CA SER A 92 22.76 16.93 0.15
C SER A 92 21.27 17.25 0.32
N GLU A 93 20.48 16.34 0.90
CA GLU A 93 19.07 16.55 1.22
C GLU A 93 18.84 17.07 2.65
N ASP A 94 19.85 17.03 3.52
CA ASP A 94 19.73 17.37 4.94
C ASP A 94 19.99 18.84 5.24
N TYR A 95 20.32 19.61 4.21
CA TYR A 95 20.48 21.05 4.28
C TYR A 95 20.01 21.69 2.99
N PHE A 96 19.72 22.98 3.05
CA PHE A 96 19.51 23.79 1.86
C PHE A 96 20.37 25.05 1.93
N GLU A 97 20.68 25.56 0.75
CA GLU A 97 21.50 26.74 0.57
C GLU A 97 20.60 27.94 0.29
N VAL A 98 20.84 29.03 1.02
CA VAL A 98 20.23 30.34 0.75
C VAL A 98 21.35 31.30 0.36
N GLN A 99 21.36 31.70 -0.90
CA GLN A 99 22.30 32.68 -1.44
C GLN A 99 21.64 34.06 -1.50
N ASN A 100 22.29 35.07 -0.94
CA ASN A 100 21.83 36.46 -1.03
C ASN A 100 23.00 37.44 -0.91
N GLY A 101 23.17 38.35 -1.88
CA GLY A 101 24.11 39.48 -1.79
C GLY A 101 25.58 39.13 -1.57
N GLY A 102 26.04 37.95 -2.02
CA GLY A 102 27.41 37.47 -1.81
C GLY A 102 27.62 36.70 -0.51
N PHE A 103 26.54 36.37 0.20
CA PHE A 103 26.56 35.43 1.32
C PHE A 103 25.87 34.13 0.95
N THR A 104 26.39 33.05 1.52
CA THR A 104 25.84 31.71 1.37
C THR A 104 25.58 31.12 2.74
N ILE A 105 24.31 30.85 3.05
CA ILE A 105 23.87 30.26 4.31
C ILE A 105 23.49 28.80 4.06
N PHE A 106 24.12 27.89 4.79
CA PHE A 106 23.74 26.48 4.85
C PHE A 106 22.89 26.24 6.09
N VAL A 107 21.64 25.86 5.87
CA VAL A 107 20.65 25.66 6.95
C VAL A 107 20.23 24.20 6.99
N SER A 108 20.16 23.63 8.19
CA SER A 108 19.70 22.27 8.42
C SER A 108 18.20 22.09 8.10
N ALA A 109 17.91 21.01 7.39
CA ALA A 109 16.57 20.49 7.10
C ALA A 109 16.30 19.14 7.79
N VAL A 110 17.20 18.66 8.66
CA VAL A 110 17.11 17.35 9.30
C VAL A 110 15.80 17.16 10.08
N ASP A 111 15.34 18.20 10.77
CA ASP A 111 14.08 18.18 11.52
C ASP A 111 12.85 18.11 10.60
N ILE A 112 12.89 18.82 9.47
CA ILE A 112 11.87 18.76 8.42
C ILE A 112 11.83 17.35 7.81
N ASN A 113 13.00 16.80 7.46
CA ASN A 113 13.13 15.46 6.90
C ASN A 113 12.70 14.37 7.89
N LYS A 114 13.00 14.54 9.19
CA LYS A 114 12.52 13.63 10.24
C LYS A 114 11.00 13.60 10.31
N ASN A 115 10.36 14.77 10.29
CA ASN A 115 8.90 14.86 10.26
C ASN A 115 8.31 14.26 8.97
N ARG A 116 8.98 14.47 7.83
CA ARG A 116 8.62 13.83 6.55
C ARG A 116 8.64 12.31 6.65
N ALA A 117 9.72 11.75 7.17
CA ALA A 117 9.86 10.30 7.33
C ALA A 117 8.78 9.73 8.24
N GLN A 118 8.48 10.41 9.36
CA GLN A 118 7.40 9.99 10.27
C GLN A 118 6.02 10.02 9.60
N ASN A 119 5.69 11.09 8.89
CA ASN A 119 4.41 11.21 8.19
C ASN A 119 4.27 10.13 7.09
N SER A 120 5.32 9.94 6.29
CA SER A 120 5.36 8.90 5.25
C SER A 120 5.20 7.49 5.85
N MET A 121 5.85 7.18 6.98
CA MET A 121 5.67 5.91 7.68
C MET A 121 4.24 5.73 8.19
N MET A 122 3.61 6.78 8.72
CA MET A 122 2.23 6.75 9.20
C MET A 122 1.24 6.49 8.06
N ILE A 123 1.38 7.22 6.95
CA ILE A 123 0.56 7.04 5.75
C ILE A 123 0.71 5.62 5.20
N PHE A 124 1.93 5.12 5.10
CA PHE A 124 2.20 3.76 4.65
C PHE A 124 1.55 2.71 5.56
N ALA A 125 1.62 2.88 6.88
CA ALA A 125 0.97 1.98 7.83
C ALA A 125 -0.55 1.98 7.65
N VAL A 126 -1.17 3.14 7.44
CA VAL A 126 -2.62 3.26 7.18
C VAL A 126 -2.99 2.52 5.88
N ILE A 127 -2.20 2.68 4.82
CA ILE A 127 -2.42 1.96 3.55
C ILE A 127 -2.35 0.45 3.77
N ILE A 128 -1.35 -0.06 4.49
CA ILE A 128 -1.24 -1.49 4.79
C ILE A 128 -2.47 -1.99 5.52
N VAL A 129 -2.88 -1.30 6.59
CA VAL A 129 -4.07 -1.70 7.37
C VAL A 129 -5.32 -1.74 6.50
N LEU A 130 -5.48 -0.77 5.61
CA LEU A 130 -6.64 -0.68 4.73
C LEU A 130 -6.63 -1.79 3.66
N VAL A 131 -5.48 -2.03 3.02
CA VAL A 131 -5.31 -3.14 2.07
C VAL A 131 -5.57 -4.49 2.76
N PHE A 132 -5.06 -4.66 3.98
CA PHE A 132 -5.29 -5.88 4.75
C PHE A 132 -6.77 -6.06 5.11
N GLY A 133 -7.44 -4.99 5.51
CA GLY A 133 -8.89 -4.99 5.75
C GLY A 133 -9.69 -5.34 4.49
N LEU A 134 -9.31 -4.81 3.34
CA LEU A 134 -9.91 -5.16 2.06
C LEU A 134 -9.69 -6.62 1.68
N MET A 135 -8.48 -7.15 1.89
CA MET A 135 -8.19 -8.56 1.65
C MET A 135 -9.12 -9.46 2.46
N LEU A 136 -9.30 -9.18 3.76
CA LEU A 136 -10.20 -9.97 4.61
C LEU A 136 -11.65 -9.96 4.12
N ILE A 137 -12.17 -8.80 3.73
CA ILE A 137 -13.54 -8.67 3.19
C ILE A 137 -13.65 -9.41 1.85
N TYR A 138 -12.65 -9.25 0.99
CA TYR A 138 -12.61 -9.89 -0.32
C TYR A 138 -12.50 -11.41 -0.21
N THR A 139 -11.71 -11.94 0.73
CA THR A 139 -11.60 -13.39 0.97
C THR A 139 -12.97 -14.02 1.22
N LYS A 140 -13.82 -13.41 2.06
CA LYS A 140 -15.17 -13.93 2.31
C LYS A 140 -16.00 -13.97 1.02
N HIS A 141 -15.92 -12.90 0.22
CA HIS A 141 -16.61 -12.84 -1.06
C HIS A 141 -16.10 -13.91 -2.04
N PHE A 142 -14.77 -14.06 -2.15
CA PHE A 142 -14.13 -15.03 -3.01
C PHE A 142 -14.51 -16.47 -2.64
N VAL A 143 -14.53 -16.80 -1.34
CA VAL A 143 -14.93 -18.13 -0.87
C VAL A 143 -16.35 -18.46 -1.31
N GLN A 144 -17.29 -17.55 -1.06
CA GLN A 144 -18.71 -17.76 -1.36
C GLN A 144 -19.03 -17.80 -2.86
N THR A 145 -18.29 -17.05 -3.67
CA THR A 145 -18.65 -16.81 -5.08
C THR A 145 -17.83 -17.68 -6.04
N ILE A 146 -16.65 -18.15 -5.63
CA ILE A 146 -15.72 -18.88 -6.49
C ILE A 146 -15.29 -20.18 -5.83
N SER A 147 -14.65 -20.11 -4.66
CA SER A 147 -13.96 -21.26 -4.04
C SER A 147 -14.91 -22.42 -3.73
N ASP A 148 -16.03 -22.15 -3.05
CA ASP A 148 -16.98 -23.19 -2.64
C ASP A 148 -17.59 -23.90 -3.85
N ILE A 149 -17.91 -23.13 -4.90
CA ILE A 149 -18.49 -23.64 -6.13
C ILE A 149 -17.49 -24.56 -6.85
N LEU A 150 -16.26 -24.09 -7.03
CA LEU A 150 -15.18 -24.87 -7.62
C LEU A 150 -14.93 -26.17 -6.85
N PHE A 151 -14.95 -26.11 -5.52
CA PHE A 151 -14.78 -27.30 -4.69
C PHE A 151 -15.89 -28.32 -4.91
N ILE A 152 -17.16 -27.90 -4.91
CA ILE A 152 -18.32 -28.77 -5.17
C ILE A 152 -18.22 -29.37 -6.58
N LEU A 153 -17.88 -28.56 -7.59
CA LEU A 153 -17.73 -29.01 -8.97
C LEU A 153 -16.61 -30.05 -9.10
N LEU A 154 -15.41 -29.74 -8.60
CA LEU A 154 -14.24 -30.64 -8.67
C LEU A 154 -14.52 -31.98 -7.98
N ARG A 155 -15.08 -31.92 -6.77
CA ARG A 155 -15.46 -33.12 -6.01
C ARG A 155 -16.56 -33.90 -6.74
N GLY A 156 -17.52 -33.18 -7.31
CA GLY A 156 -18.60 -33.71 -8.13
C GLY A 156 -18.15 -34.40 -9.41
N PHE A 157 -17.08 -33.94 -10.04
CA PHE A 157 -16.49 -34.61 -11.19
C PHE A 157 -15.69 -35.85 -10.79
N LYS A 158 -14.97 -35.79 -9.66
CA LYS A 158 -14.02 -36.84 -9.23
C LYS A 158 -14.68 -38.00 -8.49
N GLU A 159 -15.57 -37.74 -7.54
CA GLU A 159 -16.11 -38.76 -6.64
C GLU A 159 -17.40 -39.37 -7.18
N LYS A 160 -17.43 -40.69 -7.43
CA LYS A 160 -18.61 -41.39 -7.98
C LYS A 160 -19.88 -41.19 -7.14
N GLY A 161 -19.78 -41.19 -5.81
CA GLY A 161 -20.93 -41.06 -4.90
C GLY A 161 -21.39 -39.63 -4.62
N TYR A 162 -20.66 -38.61 -5.09
CA TYR A 162 -20.97 -37.23 -4.78
C TYR A 162 -21.99 -36.67 -5.78
N SER A 163 -23.15 -36.25 -5.27
CA SER A 163 -24.28 -35.77 -6.08
C SER A 163 -24.85 -34.42 -5.61
N LEU A 164 -24.04 -33.60 -4.94
CA LEU A 164 -24.48 -32.30 -4.45
C LEU A 164 -24.61 -31.31 -5.62
N GLN A 165 -25.77 -30.65 -5.72
CA GLN A 165 -25.98 -29.56 -6.67
C GLN A 165 -25.39 -28.25 -6.15
N VAL A 166 -24.87 -27.44 -7.05
CA VAL A 166 -24.40 -26.09 -6.74
C VAL A 166 -25.61 -25.16 -6.64
N LYS A 167 -25.73 -24.39 -5.55
CA LYS A 167 -26.76 -23.35 -5.41
C LYS A 167 -26.36 -22.10 -6.22
N ILE A 168 -27.21 -21.70 -7.15
CA ILE A 168 -26.94 -20.55 -8.05
C ILE A 168 -27.85 -19.37 -7.65
N PRO A 169 -27.31 -18.29 -7.08
CA PRO A 169 -28.07 -17.07 -6.82
C PRO A 169 -28.44 -16.35 -8.12
N LYS A 170 -29.66 -15.80 -8.20
CA LYS A 170 -30.16 -15.06 -9.39
C LYS A 170 -29.30 -13.83 -9.75
N VAL A 171 -28.57 -13.28 -8.79
CA VAL A 171 -27.74 -12.08 -8.98
C VAL A 171 -26.44 -12.39 -9.73
N TYR A 172 -25.98 -13.64 -9.71
CA TYR A 172 -24.70 -14.04 -10.30
C TYR A 172 -24.84 -15.00 -11.48
N THR A 173 -26.03 -15.09 -12.07
CA THR A 173 -26.33 -16.08 -13.12
C THR A 173 -25.47 -15.87 -14.37
N ASP A 174 -25.08 -14.62 -14.64
CA ASP A 174 -24.26 -14.26 -15.80
C ASP A 174 -22.76 -14.50 -15.62
N HIS A 175 -22.31 -14.78 -14.39
CA HIS A 175 -20.90 -15.10 -14.14
C HIS A 175 -20.54 -16.50 -14.67
N GLU A 176 -19.38 -16.60 -15.33
CA GLU A 176 -18.89 -17.83 -16.01
C GLU A 176 -18.90 -19.06 -15.10
N ILE A 177 -18.46 -18.92 -13.84
CA ILE A 177 -18.44 -20.01 -12.85
C ILE A 177 -19.86 -20.53 -12.55
N PHE A 178 -20.86 -19.66 -12.53
CA PHE A 178 -22.24 -20.05 -12.33
C PHE A 178 -22.86 -20.65 -13.59
N GLN A 179 -22.50 -20.18 -14.79
CA GLN A 179 -22.90 -20.83 -16.03
C GLN A 179 -22.35 -22.27 -16.13
N LEU A 180 -21.10 -22.49 -15.71
CA LEU A 180 -20.53 -23.84 -15.60
C LEU A 180 -21.30 -24.69 -14.59
N SER A 181 -21.74 -24.08 -13.50
CA SER A 181 -22.54 -24.74 -12.46
C SER A 181 -23.94 -25.14 -12.96
N VAL A 182 -24.57 -24.33 -13.82
CA VAL A 182 -25.82 -24.69 -14.50
C VAL A 182 -25.61 -25.95 -15.35
N PHE A 183 -24.57 -25.96 -16.18
CA PHE A 183 -24.24 -27.13 -17.00
C PHE A 183 -23.99 -28.39 -16.14
N TYR A 184 -23.28 -28.23 -15.03
CA TYR A 184 -23.02 -29.32 -14.08
C TYR A 184 -24.32 -29.89 -13.48
N ASN A 185 -25.20 -29.01 -13.00
CA ASN A 185 -26.47 -29.39 -12.37
C ASN A 185 -27.46 -30.03 -13.36
N ASP A 186 -27.58 -29.47 -14.56
CA ASP A 186 -28.64 -29.84 -15.51
C ASP A 186 -28.25 -31.00 -16.42
N LYS A 187 -26.98 -31.09 -16.82
CA LYS A 187 -26.51 -32.10 -17.78
C LYS A 187 -25.65 -33.16 -17.11
N PHE A 188 -24.62 -32.76 -16.38
CA PHE A 188 -23.62 -33.71 -15.89
C PHE A 188 -24.14 -34.60 -14.75
N LEU A 189 -24.74 -34.01 -13.72
CA LEU A 189 -25.27 -34.72 -12.56
C LEU A 189 -26.32 -35.79 -12.95
N PRO A 190 -27.36 -35.47 -13.74
CA PRO A 190 -28.35 -36.47 -14.16
C PRO A 190 -27.75 -37.59 -15.00
N ALA A 191 -26.81 -37.27 -15.90
CA ALA A 191 -26.11 -38.27 -16.71
C ALA A 191 -25.27 -39.22 -15.83
N LYS A 192 -24.57 -38.67 -14.83
CA LYS A 192 -23.78 -39.43 -13.86
C LYS A 192 -24.66 -40.36 -13.01
N LEU A 193 -25.78 -39.85 -12.47
CA LEU A 193 -26.73 -40.65 -11.70
C LEU A 193 -27.31 -41.80 -12.54
N LYS A 194 -27.71 -41.54 -13.79
CA LYS A 194 -28.19 -42.58 -14.72
C LYS A 194 -27.15 -43.67 -14.94
N ARG A 195 -25.86 -43.32 -15.10
CA ARG A 195 -24.76 -44.30 -15.24
C ARG A 195 -24.59 -45.15 -13.98
N LEU A 196 -24.57 -44.53 -12.80
CA LEU A 196 -24.46 -45.25 -11.52
C LEU A 196 -25.63 -46.20 -11.28
N HIS A 197 -26.85 -45.81 -11.63
CA HIS A 197 -28.02 -46.70 -11.53
C HIS A 197 -27.91 -47.90 -12.47
N LYS A 198 -27.45 -47.69 -13.71
CA LYS A 198 -27.21 -48.79 -14.66
C LYS A 198 -26.11 -49.74 -14.18
N GLU A 199 -25.00 -49.22 -13.66
CA GLU A 199 -23.92 -50.03 -13.10
C GLU A 199 -24.40 -50.87 -11.90
N LYS A 200 -25.15 -50.26 -10.97
CA LYS A 200 -25.74 -50.98 -9.83
C LYS A 200 -26.77 -52.03 -10.25
N ALA A 201 -27.60 -51.74 -11.24
CA ALA A 201 -28.57 -52.71 -11.78
C ALA A 201 -27.86 -53.91 -12.45
N LYS A 202 -26.77 -53.66 -13.19
CA LYS A 202 -25.96 -54.71 -13.81
C LYS A 202 -25.28 -55.60 -12.76
N MET A 203 -24.71 -55.02 -11.69
CA MET A 203 -24.16 -55.79 -10.57
C MET A 203 -25.24 -56.61 -9.83
N LYS A 204 -26.43 -56.05 -9.58
CA LYS A 204 -27.55 -56.80 -8.99
C LYS A 204 -28.05 -57.94 -9.88
N SER A 205 -28.05 -57.76 -11.20
CA SER A 205 -28.43 -58.79 -12.17
C SER A 205 -27.40 -59.91 -12.28
N GLN A 206 -26.12 -59.65 -12.00
CA GLN A 206 -25.07 -60.68 -11.99
C GLN A 206 -25.07 -61.52 -10.71
N LEU A 207 -25.56 -60.98 -9.59
CA LEU A 207 -25.96 -61.73 -8.40
C LEU A 207 -27.35 -62.36 -8.62
N SER A 208 -27.42 -63.31 -9.55
CA SER A 208 -28.65 -64.06 -9.85
C SER A 208 -29.05 -64.97 -8.68
N MET A 209 -30.34 -65.23 -8.55
CA MET A 209 -30.96 -66.12 -7.55
C MET A 209 -30.35 -67.54 -7.55
N ASP A 210 -29.68 -67.94 -8.64
CA ASP A 210 -28.96 -69.20 -8.76
C ASP A 210 -27.80 -69.37 -7.76
N ASP A 211 -27.13 -68.28 -7.36
CA ASP A 211 -26.07 -68.34 -6.35
C ASP A 211 -26.64 -68.54 -4.93
N LEU A 212 -27.87 -68.05 -4.67
CA LEU A 212 -28.59 -68.30 -3.43
C LEU A 212 -29.11 -69.74 -3.32
N ILE A 213 -29.46 -70.36 -4.45
CA ILE A 213 -29.92 -71.76 -4.48
C ILE A 213 -28.75 -72.74 -4.26
N LYS A 214 -27.53 -72.40 -4.69
CA LYS A 214 -26.32 -73.21 -4.43
C LYS A 214 -25.92 -73.25 -2.95
N PHE A 215 -26.21 -72.21 -2.17
CA PHE A 215 -25.88 -72.19 -0.74
C PHE A 215 -26.81 -73.05 0.13
N LYS A 216 -28.02 -73.41 -0.35
CA LYS A 216 -29.00 -74.21 0.42
C LYS A 216 -28.86 -75.73 0.20
N LYS A 217 -27.89 -76.17 -0.61
CA LYS A 217 -27.68 -77.59 -0.96
C LYS A 217 -26.45 -78.23 -0.28
N LYS A 218 -26.00 -77.67 0.84
CA LYS A 218 -25.07 -78.31 1.77
C LYS A 218 -25.72 -78.53 3.11
#